data_AF-A0A453ELJ7-F1
#
_entry.id   AF-A0A453ELJ7-F1
#
_cell.length_a   1.000
_cell.length_b   1.000
_cell.length_c   1.000
_cell.angle_alpha   90.00
_cell.angle_beta   90.00
_cell.angle_gamma   90.00
#
_symmetry.space_group_name_H-M   'P 1'
#
loop_
_entity.id
_entity.type
_entity.pdbx_description
1 polymer ?
#
loop_
_entity_poly.entity_id
_entity_poly.type
_entity_poly.pdbx_seq_one_letter_code
_entity_poly.pdbx_strand_id
1 'polypeptide(L)'
;MVQPYDAFLSDPHVSFTGIVGAVASGSLGDCSKRISVPDETRKSNAFRVFHERNKFAACADLFASVTFTAQHGNFQRLFLDLTRVSARLDISSGSLFLRGASRLAQDFFFSRRPDLETFCDVCPDVIVSLQQQIVGPFSFRVESSVAIDPRSQDHFVRVDDSVFAIDWALKVLGSAKATAWYSPKHQEAMVELRFFEV
;
A
#
# COMPACT_ATOMS: atom_id res chain seq x y z
N MET A 1 38.14 0.05 3.27
CA MET A 1 36.71 0.24 2.92
C MET A 1 35.93 0.32 4.23
N VAL A 2 35.05 1.32 4.38
CA VAL A 2 34.20 1.45 5.58
C VAL A 2 33.00 0.51 5.41
N GLN A 3 32.72 -0.33 6.41
CA GLN A 3 31.60 -1.26 6.37
C GLN A 3 30.27 -0.47 6.54
N PRO A 4 29.28 -0.66 5.64
CA PRO A 4 27.98 -0.01 5.76
C PRO A 4 27.26 -0.46 7.04
N TYR A 5 26.30 0.34 7.52
CA TYR A 5 25.46 -0.04 8.67
C TYR A 5 24.50 -1.18 8.33
N ASP A 6 24.11 -1.30 7.06
CA ASP A 6 23.28 -2.36 6.51
C ASP A 6 23.77 -2.70 5.09
N ALA A 7 23.98 -3.99 4.82
CA ALA A 7 24.46 -4.45 3.52
C ALA A 7 23.48 -4.21 2.37
N PHE A 8 22.15 -4.21 2.62
CA PHE A 8 21.17 -3.96 1.55
C PHE A 8 21.01 -2.49 1.17
N LEU A 9 21.53 -1.59 2.01
CA LEU A 9 21.48 -0.15 1.79
C LEU A 9 22.85 0.42 1.39
N SER A 10 23.81 -0.45 1.05
CA SER A 10 25.17 -0.05 0.66
C SER A 10 25.22 0.69 -0.66
N ASP A 11 24.30 0.38 -1.57
CA ASP A 11 24.33 0.86 -2.94
C ASP A 11 23.11 1.72 -3.26
N PRO A 12 23.34 2.94 -3.80
CA PRO A 12 22.26 3.82 -4.18
C PRO A 12 21.61 3.24 -5.43
N HIS A 13 20.29 3.11 -5.40
CA HIS A 13 19.56 2.48 -6.47
C HIS A 13 18.20 3.13 -6.66
N VAL A 14 17.68 3.00 -7.87
CA VAL A 14 16.31 3.33 -8.21
C VAL A 14 15.68 2.04 -8.70
N SER A 15 14.57 1.64 -8.09
CA SER A 15 13.85 0.43 -8.43
C SER A 15 12.38 0.71 -8.68
N PHE A 16 11.83 -0.08 -9.60
CA PHE A 16 10.42 -0.09 -9.92
C PHE A 16 9.94 -1.53 -9.81
N THR A 17 8.87 -1.76 -9.06
CA THR A 17 8.33 -3.08 -8.79
C THR A 17 6.82 -3.04 -8.96
N GLY A 18 6.28 -3.98 -9.74
CA GLY A 18 4.85 -4.17 -9.91
C GLY A 18 4.45 -5.57 -9.47
N ILE A 19 3.33 -5.68 -8.77
CA ILE A 19 2.72 -6.95 -8.38
C ILE A 19 1.30 -6.95 -8.93
N VAL A 20 0.91 -8.06 -9.54
CA VAL A 20 -0.47 -8.33 -9.93
C VAL A 20 -0.84 -9.70 -9.39
N GLY A 21 -1.97 -9.78 -8.70
CA GLY A 21 -2.43 -11.01 -8.06
C GLY A 21 -3.94 -11.17 -8.14
N ALA A 22 -4.40 -12.35 -7.74
CA ALA A 22 -5.81 -12.70 -7.66
C ALA A 22 -6.12 -13.27 -6.28
N VAL A 23 -7.28 -12.93 -5.74
CA VAL A 23 -7.82 -13.49 -4.50
C VAL A 23 -9.13 -14.18 -4.82
N ALA A 24 -9.25 -15.45 -4.43
CA ALA A 24 -10.50 -16.21 -4.51
C ALA A 24 -10.89 -16.70 -3.12
N SER A 25 -12.17 -16.58 -2.79
CA SER A 25 -12.76 -17.05 -1.54
C SER A 25 -13.99 -17.89 -1.85
N GLY A 26 -14.19 -18.97 -1.10
CA GLY A 26 -15.34 -19.85 -1.21
C GLY A 26 -15.94 -20.10 0.17
N SER A 27 -17.26 -20.13 0.25
CA SER A 27 -17.99 -20.45 1.48
C SER A 27 -19.11 -21.43 1.17
N LEU A 28 -19.32 -22.38 2.09
CA LEU A 28 -20.32 -23.43 2.00
C LEU A 28 -21.13 -23.42 3.31
N GLY A 29 -22.44 -23.18 3.23
CA GLY A 29 -23.35 -23.05 4.38
C GLY A 29 -24.33 -21.88 4.25
N ASP A 30 -25.06 -21.55 5.32
CA ASP A 30 -26.04 -20.45 5.31
C ASP A 30 -25.36 -19.07 5.17
N CYS A 31 -25.11 -18.67 3.93
CA CYS A 31 -24.46 -17.41 3.56
C CYS A 31 -25.36 -16.18 3.73
N SER A 32 -26.65 -16.36 4.04
CA SER A 32 -27.65 -15.28 4.17
C SER A 32 -27.26 -14.21 5.20
N LYS A 33 -26.62 -14.58 6.33
CA LYS A 33 -26.26 -13.63 7.40
C LYS A 33 -25.06 -12.72 7.05
N ARG A 34 -24.09 -13.19 6.25
CA ARG A 34 -22.94 -12.34 5.81
C ARG A 34 -23.32 -11.30 4.75
N ILE A 35 -24.50 -11.42 4.16
CA ILE A 35 -25.02 -10.48 3.15
C ILE A 35 -25.67 -9.25 3.81
N SER A 36 -25.92 -9.31 5.14
CA SER A 36 -26.63 -8.28 5.90
C SER A 36 -25.74 -7.38 6.76
N VAL A 37 -24.43 -7.29 6.48
CA VAL A 37 -23.60 -6.20 7.00
C VAL A 37 -23.61 -5.09 5.94
N PRO A 38 -24.39 -4.02 6.12
CA PRO A 38 -24.40 -2.91 5.21
C PRO A 38 -23.27 -1.97 5.65
N ASP A 39 -22.06 -2.07 5.06
CA ASP A 39 -21.29 -0.83 4.86
C ASP A 39 -20.09 -0.92 3.89
N GLU A 40 -19.31 -2.00 3.85
CA GLU A 40 -18.03 -1.96 3.11
C GLU A 40 -17.98 -2.89 1.87
N THR A 41 -18.71 -4.00 1.90
CA THR A 41 -18.63 -5.09 0.89
C THR A 41 -19.63 -4.97 -0.26
N ARG A 42 -20.45 -3.91 -0.30
CA ARG A 42 -21.35 -3.62 -1.42
C ARG A 42 -20.65 -2.88 -2.56
N LYS A 43 -19.46 -2.32 -2.31
CA LYS A 43 -18.64 -1.71 -3.36
C LYS A 43 -17.78 -2.73 -4.11
N SER A 44 -17.29 -3.82 -3.51
CA SER A 44 -16.45 -4.78 -4.25
C SER A 44 -17.25 -5.67 -5.21
N ASN A 45 -17.19 -5.37 -6.50
CA ASN A 45 -17.79 -6.14 -7.60
C ASN A 45 -16.92 -7.35 -8.00
N ALA A 46 -16.38 -8.06 -7.01
CA ALA A 46 -15.68 -9.30 -7.25
C ALA A 46 -16.61 -10.31 -7.98
N PHE A 47 -16.04 -11.16 -8.84
CA PHE A 47 -16.78 -12.18 -9.57
C PHE A 47 -17.41 -13.15 -8.57
N ARG A 48 -18.73 -13.05 -8.36
CA ARG A 48 -19.46 -13.86 -7.38
C ARG A 48 -20.29 -14.93 -8.08
N VAL A 49 -20.09 -16.18 -7.69
CA VAL A 49 -20.92 -17.32 -8.10
C VAL A 49 -21.69 -17.81 -6.88
N PHE A 50 -23.02 -17.76 -6.96
CA PHE A 50 -23.91 -18.25 -5.93
C PHE A 50 -24.69 -19.46 -6.45
N HIS A 51 -24.72 -20.53 -5.66
CA HIS A 51 -25.52 -21.72 -5.95
C HIS A 51 -26.49 -21.98 -4.80
N GLU A 52 -27.71 -21.46 -4.95
CA GLU A 52 -28.76 -21.44 -3.91
C GLU A 52 -29.13 -22.84 -3.41
N ARG A 53 -29.19 -23.83 -4.31
CA ARG A 53 -29.52 -25.23 -3.97
C ARG A 53 -28.45 -25.94 -3.13
N ASN A 54 -27.19 -25.50 -3.21
CA ASN A 54 -26.06 -26.12 -2.49
C ASN A 54 -25.52 -25.22 -1.37
N LYS A 55 -26.18 -24.08 -1.10
CA LYS A 55 -25.74 -23.05 -0.14
C LYS A 55 -24.26 -22.70 -0.30
N PHE A 56 -23.81 -22.51 -1.54
CA PHE A 56 -22.41 -22.21 -1.86
C PHE A 56 -22.28 -20.81 -2.44
N ALA A 57 -21.27 -20.07 -1.98
CA ALA A 57 -20.89 -18.77 -2.51
C ALA A 57 -19.37 -18.74 -2.74
N ALA A 58 -18.97 -18.51 -3.99
CA ALA A 58 -17.58 -18.23 -4.37
C ALA A 58 -17.46 -16.78 -4.84
N CYS A 59 -16.32 -16.16 -4.57
CA CYS A 59 -16.01 -14.78 -4.89
C CYS A 59 -14.55 -14.68 -5.32
N ALA A 60 -14.25 -14.07 -6.46
CA ALA A 60 -12.88 -13.85 -6.93
C ALA A 60 -12.65 -12.40 -7.37
N ASP A 61 -11.49 -11.83 -7.04
CA ASP A 61 -11.09 -10.49 -7.44
C ASP A 61 -9.60 -10.44 -7.80
N LEU A 62 -9.19 -9.38 -8.47
CA LEU A 62 -7.79 -9.09 -8.77
C LEU A 62 -7.30 -7.94 -7.88
N PHE A 63 -6.02 -7.91 -7.59
CA PHE A 63 -5.36 -6.76 -6.97
C PHE A 63 -4.07 -6.48 -7.73
N ALA A 64 -3.65 -5.22 -7.72
CA ALA A 64 -2.38 -4.83 -8.29
C ALA A 64 -1.73 -3.76 -7.41
N SER A 65 -0.41 -3.79 -7.32
CA SER A 65 0.36 -2.74 -6.66
C SER A 65 1.56 -2.36 -7.49
N VAL A 66 1.88 -1.08 -7.51
CA VAL A 66 3.07 -0.56 -8.19
C VAL A 66 3.84 0.27 -7.19
N THR A 67 5.09 -0.09 -6.96
CA THR A 67 5.99 0.59 -6.04
C THR A 67 7.20 1.13 -6.79
N PHE A 68 7.45 2.41 -6.64
CA PHE A 68 8.67 3.07 -7.09
C PHE A 68 9.50 3.43 -5.86
N THR A 69 10.77 3.06 -5.84
CA THR A 69 11.67 3.44 -4.75
C THR A 69 12.96 4.05 -5.30
N ALA A 70 13.38 5.16 -4.73
CA ALA A 70 14.61 5.84 -5.04
C ALA A 70 15.42 6.02 -3.76
N GLN A 71 16.64 5.48 -3.75
CA GLN A 71 17.57 5.60 -2.65
C GLN A 71 18.76 6.46 -3.08
N HIS A 72 19.07 7.44 -2.25
CA HIS A 72 20.26 8.26 -2.34
C HIS A 72 21.19 7.96 -1.17
N GLY A 73 22.46 7.66 -1.51
CA GLY A 73 23.54 7.37 -0.58
C GLY A 73 23.63 5.93 -0.10
N ASN A 74 24.69 5.68 0.67
CA ASN A 74 25.28 4.34 0.83
C ASN A 74 25.25 3.84 2.28
N PHE A 75 24.62 4.59 3.18
CA PHE A 75 24.45 4.25 4.60
C PHE A 75 25.76 3.81 5.30
N GLN A 76 26.83 4.58 5.07
CA GLN A 76 28.18 4.39 5.61
C GLN A 76 28.61 5.54 6.51
N ARG A 77 28.20 6.77 6.22
CA ARG A 77 28.58 7.96 6.99
C ARG A 77 27.78 8.09 8.28
N LEU A 78 28.30 8.89 9.20
CA LEU A 78 27.71 9.09 10.53
C LEU A 78 26.40 9.89 10.51
N PHE A 79 26.17 10.76 9.53
CA PHE A 79 24.99 11.62 9.51
C PHE A 79 24.48 11.81 8.08
N LEU A 80 23.16 11.79 7.91
CA LEU A 80 22.45 12.16 6.67
C LEU A 80 22.98 11.49 5.39
N ASP A 81 23.50 10.26 5.48
CA ASP A 81 24.04 9.55 4.32
C ASP A 81 22.93 8.88 3.51
N LEU A 82 21.91 8.33 4.18
CA LEU A 82 20.81 7.64 3.53
C LEU A 82 19.56 8.50 3.48
N THR A 83 19.06 8.71 2.27
CA THR A 83 17.72 9.24 2.01
C THR A 83 17.02 8.30 1.04
N ARG A 84 15.90 7.72 1.44
CA ARG A 84 15.12 6.83 0.59
C ARG A 84 13.69 7.32 0.51
N VAL A 85 13.20 7.44 -0.71
CA VAL A 85 11.82 7.82 -1.01
C VAL A 85 11.16 6.66 -1.73
N SER A 86 9.96 6.29 -1.31
CA SER A 86 9.15 5.32 -2.02
C SER A 86 7.73 5.80 -2.18
N ALA A 87 7.16 5.57 -3.36
CA ALA A 87 5.76 5.82 -3.67
C ALA A 87 5.15 4.50 -4.13
N ARG A 88 4.03 4.11 -3.52
CA ARG A 88 3.29 2.90 -3.80
C ARG A 88 1.86 3.26 -4.18
N LEU A 89 1.38 2.65 -5.25
CA LEU A 89 0.03 2.77 -5.76
C LEU A 89 -0.63 1.40 -5.61
N ASP A 90 -1.68 1.31 -4.81
CA ASP A 90 -2.41 0.07 -4.55
C ASP A 90 -3.80 0.11 -5.18
N ILE A 91 -4.11 -0.92 -5.97
CA ILE A 91 -5.43 -1.20 -6.52
C ILE A 91 -5.99 -2.39 -5.77
N SER A 92 -6.88 -2.13 -4.83
CA SER A 92 -7.48 -3.12 -3.94
C SER A 92 -8.47 -4.06 -4.64
N SER A 93 -9.17 -3.57 -5.67
CA SER A 93 -10.15 -4.35 -6.45
C SER A 93 -10.03 -4.09 -7.94
N GLY A 94 -9.52 -5.07 -8.67
CA GLY A 94 -9.34 -5.00 -10.12
C GLY A 94 -10.67 -5.06 -10.87
N SER A 95 -11.67 -5.77 -10.36
CA SER A 95 -13.01 -5.79 -10.96
C SER A 95 -13.69 -4.42 -10.92
N LEU A 96 -13.54 -3.67 -9.82
CA LEU A 96 -14.01 -2.29 -9.74
C LEU A 96 -13.22 -1.37 -10.66
N PHE A 97 -11.89 -1.46 -10.59
CA PHE A 97 -11.01 -0.64 -11.40
C PHE A 97 -11.31 -0.78 -12.90
N LEU A 98 -11.45 -2.01 -13.42
CA LEU A 98 -11.76 -2.26 -14.85
C LEU A 98 -13.12 -1.71 -15.26
N ARG A 99 -14.13 -1.85 -14.38
CA ARG A 99 -15.48 -1.32 -14.62
C ARG A 99 -15.48 0.21 -14.62
N GLY A 100 -14.81 0.82 -13.65
CA GLY A 100 -14.66 2.27 -13.59
C GLY A 100 -13.89 2.80 -14.79
N ALA A 101 -12.75 2.18 -15.13
CA ALA A 101 -11.92 2.58 -16.26
C ALA A 101 -12.66 2.46 -17.61
N SER A 102 -13.42 1.38 -17.82
CA SER A 102 -14.23 1.21 -19.04
C SER A 102 -15.35 2.25 -19.15
N ARG A 103 -16.01 2.59 -18.04
CA ARG A 103 -16.99 3.68 -17.99
C ARG A 103 -16.36 5.05 -18.28
N LEU A 104 -15.24 5.37 -17.63
CA LEU A 104 -14.52 6.62 -17.88
C LEU A 104 -14.04 6.72 -19.34
N ALA A 105 -13.56 5.62 -19.92
CA ALA A 105 -13.16 5.57 -21.32
C ALA A 105 -14.36 5.79 -22.27
N GLN A 106 -15.52 5.20 -21.97
CA GLN A 106 -16.75 5.43 -22.72
C GLN A 106 -17.22 6.88 -22.60
N ASP A 107 -17.25 7.43 -21.39
CA ASP A 107 -17.67 8.81 -21.16
C ASP A 107 -16.75 9.80 -21.88
N PHE A 108 -15.44 9.56 -21.84
CA PHE A 108 -14.46 10.33 -22.60
C PHE A 108 -14.70 10.22 -24.12
N PHE A 109 -14.90 9.01 -24.64
CA PHE A 109 -15.15 8.78 -26.06
C PHE A 109 -16.45 9.46 -26.55
N PHE A 110 -17.49 9.45 -25.73
CA PHE A 110 -18.77 10.10 -26.03
C PHE A 110 -18.84 11.57 -25.58
N SER A 111 -17.72 12.16 -25.13
CA SER A 111 -17.65 13.53 -24.62
C SER A 111 -18.69 13.84 -23.52
N ARG A 112 -19.01 12.84 -22.71
CA ARG A 112 -19.86 12.97 -21.52
C ARG A 112 -19.00 13.39 -20.33
N ARG A 113 -19.60 14.13 -19.41
CA ARG A 113 -18.91 14.50 -18.16
C ARG A 113 -18.74 13.22 -17.32
N PRO A 114 -17.50 12.87 -16.94
CA PRO A 114 -17.25 11.70 -16.11
C PRO A 114 -17.88 11.90 -14.73
N ASP A 115 -18.51 10.86 -14.23
CA ASP A 115 -19.11 10.87 -12.90
C ASP A 115 -18.02 10.77 -11.81
N LEU A 116 -18.17 11.56 -10.75
CA LEU A 116 -17.19 11.65 -9.65
C LEU A 116 -17.09 10.32 -8.90
N GLU A 117 -18.19 9.59 -8.75
CA GLU A 117 -18.18 8.27 -8.09
C GLU A 117 -17.36 7.26 -8.91
N THR A 118 -17.51 7.28 -10.23
CA THR A 118 -16.76 6.41 -11.13
C THR A 118 -15.27 6.75 -11.14
N PHE A 119 -14.90 8.02 -10.93
CA PHE A 119 -13.50 8.43 -10.77
C PHE A 119 -12.90 7.94 -9.45
N CYS A 120 -13.64 8.06 -8.34
CA CYS A 120 -13.22 7.52 -7.04
C CYS A 120 -12.98 6.00 -7.12
N ASP A 121 -13.85 5.26 -7.80
CA ASP A 121 -13.75 3.80 -7.94
C ASP A 121 -12.49 3.34 -8.74
N VAL A 122 -11.87 4.24 -9.51
CA VAL A 122 -10.65 3.97 -10.29
C VAL A 122 -9.40 4.45 -9.57
N CYS A 123 -9.54 5.38 -8.62
CA CYS A 123 -8.38 6.00 -7.98
C CYS A 123 -7.67 4.98 -7.09
N PRO A 124 -6.37 4.68 -7.33
CA PRO A 124 -5.61 3.81 -6.46
C PRO A 124 -5.31 4.51 -5.13
N ASP A 125 -5.16 3.72 -4.08
CA ASP A 125 -4.64 4.21 -2.80
C ASP A 125 -3.16 4.53 -2.96
N VAL A 126 -2.75 5.73 -2.56
CA VAL A 126 -1.38 6.20 -2.73
C VAL A 126 -0.67 6.20 -1.38
N ILE A 127 0.38 5.40 -1.24
CA ILE A 127 1.20 5.36 -0.03
C ILE A 127 2.56 5.97 -0.37
N VAL A 128 2.96 6.99 0.37
CA VAL A 128 4.27 7.64 0.22
C VAL A 128 5.07 7.41 1.47
N SER A 129 6.33 7.00 1.33
CA SER A 129 7.24 6.77 2.45
C SER A 129 8.57 7.46 2.24
N LEU A 130 9.03 8.14 3.27
CA LEU A 130 10.31 8.85 3.33
C LEU A 130 11.11 8.27 4.49
N GLN A 131 12.30 7.77 4.20
CA GLN A 131 13.26 7.29 5.18
C GLN A 131 14.53 8.14 5.11
N GLN A 132 14.93 8.69 6.25
CA GLN A 132 16.10 9.55 6.41
C GLN A 132 16.99 9.03 7.54
N GLN A 133 18.27 8.81 7.27
CA GLN A 133 19.24 8.53 8.35
C GLN A 133 19.45 9.78 9.20
N ILE A 134 19.35 9.60 10.52
CA ILE A 134 19.62 10.67 11.49
C ILE A 134 21.09 10.60 11.89
N VAL A 135 21.48 9.51 12.55
CA VAL A 135 22.83 9.34 13.11
C VAL A 135 23.22 7.87 13.15
N GLY A 136 24.42 7.56 12.68
CA GLY A 136 25.01 6.22 12.68
C GLY A 136 24.02 5.18 12.12
N PRO A 137 23.70 4.10 12.86
CA PRO A 137 22.79 3.06 12.40
C PRO A 137 21.30 3.42 12.47
N PHE A 138 20.95 4.61 12.96
CA PHE A 138 19.56 5.01 13.17
C PHE A 138 19.02 5.79 11.97
N SER A 139 17.87 5.36 11.48
CA SER A 139 17.09 6.10 10.48
C SER A 139 15.65 6.27 10.94
N PHE A 140 15.05 7.37 10.53
CA PHE A 140 13.66 7.67 10.78
C PHE A 140 12.90 7.53 9.48
N ARG A 141 11.72 6.94 9.56
CA ARG A 141 10.85 6.64 8.44
C ARG A 141 9.47 7.18 8.72
N VAL A 142 8.88 7.83 7.74
CA VAL A 142 7.50 8.29 7.77
C VAL A 142 6.82 7.69 6.56
N GLU A 143 5.77 6.92 6.80
CA GLU A 143 4.87 6.43 5.77
C GLU A 143 3.53 7.16 5.90
N SER A 144 2.93 7.56 4.79
CA SER A 144 1.67 8.27 4.78
C SER A 144 0.79 7.73 3.67
N SER A 145 -0.41 7.30 4.05
CA SER A 145 -1.47 6.93 3.13
C SER A 145 -2.20 8.21 2.71
N VAL A 146 -2.36 8.39 1.41
CA VAL A 146 -2.99 9.53 0.79
C VAL A 146 -4.19 9.03 0.01
N ALA A 147 -5.37 9.46 0.45
CA ALA A 147 -6.63 9.21 -0.23
C ALA A 147 -6.99 10.42 -1.10
N ILE A 148 -7.40 10.14 -2.34
CA ILE A 148 -7.91 11.14 -3.28
C ILE A 148 -9.43 11.11 -3.19
N ASP A 149 -10.03 12.12 -2.57
CA ASP A 149 -11.49 12.23 -2.46
C ASP A 149 -11.98 13.47 -3.23
N PRO A 150 -12.37 13.32 -4.50
CA PRO A 150 -12.80 14.42 -5.35
C PRO A 150 -14.17 14.99 -4.93
N ARG A 151 -14.84 14.40 -3.93
CA ARG A 151 -16.11 14.90 -3.37
C ARG A 151 -15.93 16.04 -2.37
N SER A 152 -14.74 16.15 -1.77
CA SER A 152 -14.41 17.22 -0.86
C SER A 152 -14.10 18.50 -1.65
N GLN A 153 -14.99 19.50 -1.55
CA GLN A 153 -14.86 20.77 -2.28
C GLN A 153 -13.63 21.59 -1.83
N ASP A 154 -13.16 21.38 -0.60
CA ASP A 154 -12.04 22.16 -0.04
C ASP A 154 -10.68 21.46 -0.19
N HIS A 155 -10.63 20.12 -0.22
CA HIS A 155 -9.36 19.37 -0.24
C HIS A 155 -9.48 18.10 -1.09
N PHE A 156 -8.97 18.15 -2.33
CA PHE A 156 -8.94 17.03 -3.29
C PHE A 156 -8.06 15.86 -2.83
N VAL A 157 -6.99 16.18 -2.09
CA VAL A 157 -6.02 15.22 -1.56
C VAL A 157 -6.05 15.29 -0.05
N ARG A 158 -6.27 14.16 0.60
CA ARG A 158 -6.27 14.05 2.06
C ARG A 158 -5.27 12.99 2.50
N VAL A 159 -4.42 13.35 3.45
CA VAL A 159 -3.60 12.37 4.18
C VAL A 159 -4.54 11.62 5.11
N ASP A 160 -4.69 10.32 4.89
CA ASP A 160 -5.64 9.49 5.61
C ASP A 160 -5.02 8.88 6.87
N ASP A 161 -3.83 8.30 6.76
CA ASP A 161 -3.05 7.79 7.90
C ASP A 161 -1.57 8.10 7.73
N SER A 162 -0.85 8.23 8.84
CA SER A 162 0.58 8.44 8.88
C SER A 162 1.21 7.54 9.92
N VAL A 163 2.16 6.69 9.50
CA VAL A 163 2.92 5.81 10.38
C VAL A 163 4.34 6.34 10.52
N PHE A 164 4.78 6.51 11.75
CA PHE A 164 6.14 6.94 12.07
C PHE A 164 6.94 5.75 12.55
N ALA A 165 8.16 5.58 12.06
CA ALA A 165 9.03 4.49 12.46
C ALA A 165 10.48 4.94 12.67
N ILE A 166 11.16 4.28 13.60
CA ILE A 166 12.59 4.41 13.83
C ILE A 166 13.21 3.04 13.57
N ASP A 167 14.14 3.01 12.63
CA ASP A 167 14.90 1.83 12.26
C ASP A 167 16.31 1.92 12.86
N TRP A 168 16.74 0.85 13.51
CA TRP A 168 18.09 0.67 14.02
C TRP A 168 18.76 -0.53 13.34
N ALA A 169 19.78 -0.25 12.52
CA ALA A 169 20.55 -1.27 11.83
C ALA A 169 21.62 -1.90 12.74
N LEU A 170 21.55 -3.23 12.92
CA LEU A 170 22.44 -3.99 13.78
C LEU A 170 23.63 -4.51 12.97
N LYS A 171 24.69 -3.68 12.90
CA LYS A 171 25.96 -3.97 12.18
C LYS A 171 26.55 -5.36 12.44
N VAL A 172 26.36 -5.92 13.62
CA VAL A 172 27.01 -7.17 14.07
C VAL A 172 26.44 -8.42 13.36
N LEU A 173 25.25 -8.31 12.77
CA LEU A 173 24.52 -9.44 12.17
C LEU A 173 24.27 -9.25 10.66
N GLY A 174 25.11 -8.45 9.99
CA GLY A 174 25.07 -8.23 8.53
C GLY A 174 23.94 -7.29 8.08
N SER A 175 22.68 -7.70 8.30
CA SER A 175 21.47 -6.94 7.94
C SER A 175 20.31 -7.09 8.96
N ALA A 176 20.60 -7.54 10.18
CA ALA A 176 19.56 -7.51 11.20
C ALA A 176 19.15 -6.05 11.49
N LYS A 177 17.86 -5.81 11.69
CA LYS A 177 17.33 -4.49 12.04
C LYS A 177 16.24 -4.57 13.08
N ALA A 178 16.22 -3.59 13.98
CA ALA A 178 15.13 -3.37 14.90
C ALA A 178 14.34 -2.15 14.43
N THR A 179 13.03 -2.31 14.22
CA THR A 179 12.14 -1.24 13.77
C THR A 179 11.07 -1.03 14.83
N ALA A 180 10.95 0.19 15.35
CA ALA A 180 9.83 0.57 16.19
C ALA A 180 8.92 1.50 15.39
N TRP A 181 7.63 1.19 15.28
CA TRP A 181 6.66 2.02 14.57
C TRP A 181 5.44 2.37 15.42
N TYR A 182 4.80 3.49 15.08
CA TYR A 182 3.62 4.03 15.73
C TYR A 182 2.67 4.63 14.71
N SER A 183 1.38 4.26 14.77
CA SER A 183 0.29 4.91 14.03
C SER A 183 -0.54 5.75 14.99
N PRO A 184 -0.54 7.10 14.86
CA PRO A 184 -1.35 7.98 15.69
C PRO A 184 -2.86 7.81 15.46
N LYS A 185 -3.27 7.46 14.23
CA LYS A 185 -4.69 7.27 13.89
C LYS A 185 -5.27 6.07 14.61
N HIS A 186 -4.53 4.96 14.62
CA HIS A 186 -4.96 3.71 15.25
C HIS A 186 -4.57 3.64 16.74
N GLN A 187 -3.71 4.53 17.22
CA GLN A 187 -3.13 4.50 18.57
C GLN A 187 -2.36 3.20 18.85
N GLU A 188 -1.73 2.65 17.82
CA GLU A 188 -1.03 1.37 17.86
C GLU A 188 0.47 1.57 17.71
N ALA A 189 1.25 0.79 18.47
CA ALA A 189 2.70 0.76 18.40
C ALA A 189 3.18 -0.69 18.34
N MET A 190 4.26 -0.94 17.62
CA MET A 190 4.92 -2.24 17.60
C MET A 190 6.43 -2.06 17.48
N VAL A 191 7.16 -2.99 18.09
CA VAL A 191 8.60 -3.15 17.88
C VAL A 191 8.82 -4.47 17.19
N GLU A 192 9.48 -4.43 16.05
CA GLU A 192 9.82 -5.57 15.21
C GLU A 192 11.33 -5.77 15.20
N LEU A 193 11.77 -7.01 15.41
CA LEU A 193 13.16 -7.42 15.28
C LEU A 193 13.26 -8.38 14.10
N ARG A 194 13.95 -7.96 13.04
CA ARG A 194 14.20 -8.77 11.85
C ARG A 194 15.62 -9.30 11.89
N PHE A 195 15.75 -10.63 11.92
CA PHE A 195 17.01 -11.34 11.85
C PHE A 195 17.08 -12.09 10.51
N PHE A 196 18.26 -12.11 9.87
CA PHE A 196 18.52 -12.82 8.61
C PHE A 196 17.65 -12.36 7.43
N GLU A 197 17.95 -11.17 6.90
CA GLU A 197 17.57 -10.80 5.53
C GLU A 197 18.66 -11.42 4.63
N VAL A 198 18.36 -12.54 3.94
CA VAL A 198 19.29 -13.26 3.03
C VAL A 198 19.12 -12.74 1.61
#